data_AF-A0A2K0T947-F1
#
_entry.id   AF-A0A2K0T947-F1
#
_cell.length_a   1.000
_cell.length_b   1.000
_cell.length_c   1.000
_cell.angle_alpha   90.00
_cell.angle_beta   90.00
_cell.angle_gamma   90.00
#
_symmetry.space_group_name_H-M   'P 1'
#
loop_
_entity.id
_entity.type
_entity.pdbx_description
1 polymer ?
#
loop_
_entity_poly.entity_id
_entity_poly.type
_entity_poly.pdbx_seq_one_letter_code
_entity_poly.pdbx_strand_id
1 'polypeptide(L)' 'MMVYPPINGAYTELFAGLSPEVTLERSGAWIQPWGRFSSQRPDLVEGSKSEDEGGTGIAERFWDWSEEQVNPFM' A
#
# COMPACT_ATOMS: atom_id res chain seq x y z
N MET A 1 3.96 21.09 -12.99
CA MET A 1 3.53 20.12 -11.97
C MET A 1 2.73 20.88 -10.92
N MET A 2 1.45 20.57 -10.71
CA MET A 2 0.68 21.15 -9.61
C MET A 2 0.74 20.19 -8.44
N VAL A 3 1.25 20.67 -7.31
CA VAL A 3 1.34 19.94 -6.04
C VAL A 3 0.56 20.68 -4.97
N TYR A 4 0.14 19.97 -3.92
CA TYR A 4 -0.59 20.53 -2.80
C TYR A 4 0.35 20.82 -1.62
N PRO A 5 -0.06 21.68 -0.67
CA PRO A 5 0.71 21.92 0.55
C PRO A 5 1.05 20.61 1.30
N PRO A 6 2.29 20.44 1.80
CA PRO A 6 2.72 19.21 2.47
C PRO A 6 1.86 18.79 3.67
N ILE A 7 1.27 19.77 4.37
CA ILE A 7 0.38 19.52 5.51
C ILE A 7 -0.82 18.63 5.15
N ASN A 8 -1.30 18.70 3.90
CA ASN A 8 -2.40 17.84 3.44
C ASN A 8 -1.96 16.38 3.26
N GLY A 9 -0.67 16.16 2.95
CA GLY A 9 -0.06 14.83 2.96
C GLY A 9 0.00 14.26 4.37
N ALA A 10 0.49 15.05 5.33
CA ALA A 10 0.53 14.66 6.74
C ALA A 10 -0.86 14.30 7.28
N TYR A 11 -1.91 15.05 6.93
CA TYR A 11 -3.28 14.68 7.31
C TYR A 11 -3.76 13.37 6.68
N THR A 12 -3.32 13.06 5.46
CA THR A 12 -3.64 11.78 4.81
C THR A 12 -2.99 10.61 5.55
N GLU A 13 -1.72 10.76 5.95
CA GLU A 13 -1.00 9.74 6.73
C GLU A 13 -1.59 9.57 8.13
N LEU A 14 -1.92 10.67 8.82
CA LEU A 14 -2.59 10.61 10.13
C LEU A 14 -3.97 9.93 10.04
N PHE A 15 -4.74 10.22 8.98
CA PHE A 15 -5.98 9.49 8.73
C PHE A 15 -5.71 7.99 8.51
N ALA A 16 -4.74 7.64 7.67
CA ALA A 16 -4.42 6.24 7.36
C ALA A 16 -3.92 5.44 8.57
N GLY A 17 -3.18 6.06 9.48
CA GLY A 17 -2.62 5.39 10.66
C GLY A 17 -3.54 5.39 11.89
N LEU A 18 -4.40 6.41 12.05
CA LEU A 18 -5.09 6.66 13.33
C LEU A 18 -6.62 6.77 13.24
N SER A 19 -7.20 6.86 12.04
CA SER A 19 -8.65 7.02 11.92
C SER A 19 -9.39 5.75 12.36
N PRO A 20 -10.45 5.85 13.18
CA PRO A 20 -11.29 4.70 13.52
C PRO A 20 -12.03 4.13 12.31
N GLU A 21 -12.06 4.85 11.18
CA GLU A 21 -12.59 4.35 9.92
C GLU A 21 -11.64 3.37 9.21
N VAL A 22 -10.38 3.28 9.61
CA VAL A 22 -9.40 2.32 9.09
C VAL A 22 -9.53 1.03 9.91
N THR A 23 -10.42 0.15 9.45
CA THR A 23 -10.75 -1.11 10.12
C THR A 23 -10.20 -2.32 9.38
N LEU A 24 -10.20 -3.50 10.03
CA LEU A 24 -9.75 -4.75 9.41
C LEU A 24 -10.58 -5.13 8.17
N GLU A 25 -11.89 -4.82 8.17
CA GLU A 25 -12.77 -5.06 7.02
C GLU A 25 -12.39 -4.23 5.79
N ARG A 26 -11.60 -3.17 5.98
CA ARG A 26 -11.06 -2.32 4.92
C ARG A 26 -9.60 -2.63 4.59
N SER A 27 -9.04 -3.74 5.10
CA SER A 27 -7.70 -4.19 4.76
C SER A 27 -7.56 -4.40 3.24
N GLY A 28 -6.42 -3.99 2.68
CA GLY A 28 -6.17 -3.99 1.22
C GLY A 28 -6.75 -2.79 0.47
N ALA A 29 -7.55 -1.93 1.10
CA ALA A 29 -7.98 -0.67 0.48
C ALA A 29 -6.82 0.33 0.37
N TRP A 30 -6.90 1.24 -0.60
CA TRP A 30 -5.95 2.33 -0.74
C TRP A 30 -6.51 3.63 -0.20
N ILE A 31 -5.69 4.36 0.56
CA ILE A 31 -6.04 5.70 1.04
C ILE A 31 -5.33 6.72 0.16
N GLN A 32 -6.10 7.41 -0.66
CA GLN A 32 -5.60 8.51 -1.47
C GLN A 32 -5.75 9.85 -0.72
N PRO A 33 -4.95 10.86 -1.08
CA PRO A 33 -5.27 12.26 -0.80
C PRO A 33 -6.77 12.56 -0.98
N TRP A 34 -7.53 13.07 -0.01
CA TRP A 34 -7.20 13.57 1.33
C TRP A 34 -7.86 12.70 2.42
N GLY A 35 -7.32 11.51 2.67
CA GLY A 35 -7.91 10.54 3.60
C GLY A 35 -9.13 9.80 3.04
N ARG A 36 -9.12 9.48 1.74
CA ARG A 36 -10.26 8.83 1.06
C ARG A 36 -9.93 7.41 0.67
N PHE A 37 -10.83 6.48 0.99
CA PHE A 37 -10.73 5.11 0.51
C PHE A 37 -10.95 5.03 -1.01
N SER A 38 -10.15 4.22 -1.67
CA SER A 38 -10.18 3.96 -3.10
C SER A 38 -9.63 2.56 -3.40
N SER A 39 -9.79 2.11 -4.64
CA SER A 39 -9.14 0.90 -5.16
C SER A 39 -7.85 1.27 -5.90
N GLN A 40 -6.84 0.40 -5.80
CA GLN A 40 -5.67 0.52 -6.66
C GLN A 40 -5.97 0.16 -8.11
N ARG A 41 -5.03 0.46 -9.00
CA ARG A 41 -5.07 -0.05 -10.37
C ARG A 41 -5.18 -1.58 -10.35
N PRO A 42 -5.98 -2.20 -11.24
CA PRO A 42 -6.19 -3.64 -11.24
C PRO A 42 -4.90 -4.46 -11.32
N ASP A 43 -3.94 -4.02 -12.13
CA ASP A 43 -2.65 -4.71 -12.29
C ASP A 43 -1.82 -4.74 -10.99
N LEU A 44 -1.94 -3.72 -10.14
CA LEU A 44 -1.28 -3.70 -8.84
C LEU A 44 -2.00 -4.61 -7.83
N VAL A 45 -3.33 -4.70 -7.92
CA VAL A 45 -4.14 -5.60 -7.07
C VAL A 45 -3.86 -7.06 -7.41
N GLU A 46 -3.72 -7.41 -8.69
CA GLU A 46 -3.29 -8.74 -9.10
C GLU A 46 -1.80 -8.98 -8.79
N GLY A 47 -1.01 -7.91 -8.77
CA GLY A 47 0.39 -7.90 -8.33
C GLY A 47 0.58 -8.28 -6.86
N SER A 48 -0.33 -7.84 -5.99
CA SER A 48 -0.25 -8.04 -4.54
C SER A 48 -0.68 -9.41 -4.06
N LYS A 49 -1.35 -10.21 -4.90
CA LYS A 49 -1.81 -11.57 -4.58
C LYS A 49 -0.72 -12.59 -4.90
N SER A 50 -0.68 -13.68 -4.13
CA SER A 50 0.19 -14.82 -4.44
C SER A 50 -0.28 -15.56 -5.70
N GLU A 51 0.57 -16.43 -6.25
CA GLU A 51 0.18 -17.29 -7.38
C GLU A 51 -0.95 -18.26 -6.99
N ASP A 52 -0.95 -18.75 -5.74
CA ASP A 52 -2.00 -19.63 -5.19
C ASP A 52 -3.37 -18.92 -5.07
N GLU A 53 -3.36 -17.60 -4.85
CA GLU A 53 -4.55 -16.75 -4.85
C GLU A 53 -4.97 -16.31 -6.27
N GLY A 54 -4.29 -16.80 -7.32
CA GLY A 54 -4.53 -16.45 -8.72
C GLY A 54 -3.90 -15.14 -9.16
N GLY A 55 -3.00 -14.58 -8.34
CA GLY A 55 -2.22 -13.38 -8.65
C GLY A 55 -0.97 -13.66 -9.48
N THR A 56 -0.13 -12.64 -9.61
CA THR A 56 1.12 -12.73 -10.40
C THR A 56 2.35 -13.15 -9.58
N GLY A 57 2.24 -13.19 -8.25
CA GLY A 57 3.35 -13.47 -7.33
C GLY A 57 4.48 -12.43 -7.34
N ILE A 58 4.30 -11.30 -8.04
CA ILE A 58 5.39 -10.32 -8.22
C ILE A 58 5.75 -9.59 -6.93
N ALA A 59 4.77 -9.30 -6.07
CA ALA A 59 5.00 -8.66 -4.78
C ALA A 59 5.83 -9.55 -3.85
N GLU A 60 5.53 -10.86 -3.80
CA GLU A 60 6.27 -11.85 -3.01
C GLU A 60 7.71 -11.98 -3.51
N ARG A 61 7.93 -12.16 -4.81
CA ARG A 61 9.30 -12.19 -5.38
C ARG A 61 10.08 -10.91 -5.09
N PHE A 62 9.42 -9.75 -5.11
CA PHE A 62 10.06 -8.49 -4.77
C PHE A 62 10.39 -8.39 -3.27
N TRP A 63 9.52 -8.91 -2.41
CA TRP A 63 9.76 -9.00 -0.97
C TRP A 63 10.98 -9.89 -0.67
N ASP A 64 11.01 -11.11 -1.21
CA ASP A 64 12.11 -12.06 -1.02
C ASP A 64 13.45 -11.49 -1.50
N TRP A 65 13.45 -10.87 -2.69
CA TRP A 65 14.63 -10.17 -3.20
C TRP A 65 15.07 -9.04 -2.26
N SER A 66 14.13 -8.29 -1.69
CA SER A 66 14.43 -7.20 -0.76
C SER A 66 15.08 -7.74 0.51
N GLU A 67 14.54 -8.82 1.09
CA GLU A 67 15.11 -9.52 2.24
C GLU A 67 16.55 -9.97 1.95
N GLU A 68 16.83 -10.55 0.77
CA GLU A 68 18.19 -10.91 0.35
C GLU A 68 19.14 -9.69 0.32
N GLN A 69 18.66 -8.52 -0.12
CA GLN A 69 19.48 -7.32 -0.21
C GLN A 69 19.82 -6.74 1.16
N VAL A 70 18.88 -6.81 2.12
CA VAL A 70 19.07 -6.22 3.46
C VAL A 70 19.72 -7.19 4.45
N ASN A 71 19.70 -8.49 4.18
CA ASN A 71 20.28 -9.53 5.04
C ASN A 71 21.75 -9.26 5.47
N PRO A 72 22.65 -8.68 4.65
CA PRO A 72 24.00 -8.34 5.10
C PRO A 72 24.09 -7.22 6.15
N PHE A 73 22.99 -6.51 6.40
CA PHE A 73 22.92 -5.36 7.33
C PHE A 73 22.01 -5.61 8.55
N MET A 74 21.38 -6.77 8.64
CA MET A 74 20.62 -7.22 9.83
C MET A 74 21.56 -7.84 10.88
#